data_AF-A0A1B6L9I2-F1
#
_entry.id   AF-A0A1B6L9I2-F1
#
_cell.length_a   1.000
_cell.length_b   1.000
_cell.length_c   1.000
_cell.angle_alpha   90.00
_cell.angle_beta   90.00
_cell.angle_gamma   90.00
#
_symmetry.space_group_name_H-M   'P 1'
#
loop_
_entity.id
_entity.type
_entity.pdbx_description
1 polymer ?
#
loop_
_entity_poly.entity_id
_entity_poly.type
_entity_poly.pdbx_seq_one_letter_code
_entity_poly.pdbx_strand_id
1 'polypeptide(L)'
;MLEYRHLELIAVLFNLCLGTSASTHWVVTENGKIQPQLDSAFHMRRPYDLLSLLEQEKRAQEIERLYLEMVQRKVAIDEEWAGLESATELENRLYTTDLDCLRSGKPLSDTDLYTSIAGDGFDREGIDLDELVPREVPKGTPEEPDCGLLDLGFTMRTFPHLQVLSWNLTIEPEEL
;
A
#
# COMPACT_ATOMS: atom_id res chain seq x y z
N MET A 1 -51.84 -18.75 52.02
CA MET A 1 -50.69 -17.90 52.45
C MET A 1 -49.33 -18.58 52.20
N LEU A 2 -49.19 -19.91 52.37
CA LEU A 2 -47.95 -20.63 52.06
C LEU A 2 -47.60 -20.64 50.56
N GLU A 3 -48.58 -20.87 49.69
CA GLU A 3 -48.35 -20.92 48.23
C GLU A 3 -47.87 -19.60 47.61
N TYR A 4 -48.34 -18.47 48.15
CA TYR A 4 -47.93 -17.14 47.70
C TYR A 4 -46.45 -16.86 48.01
N ARG A 5 -45.97 -17.33 49.17
CA ARG A 5 -44.55 -17.23 49.56
C ARG A 5 -43.63 -18.07 48.67
N HIS A 6 -44.11 -19.21 48.15
CA HIS A 6 -43.34 -20.04 47.22
C HIS A 6 -43.22 -19.38 45.83
N LEU A 7 -44.29 -18.76 45.34
CA LEU A 7 -44.29 -17.99 44.08
C LEU A 7 -43.36 -16.78 44.14
N GLU A 8 -43.36 -16.03 45.25
CA GLU A 8 -42.42 -14.92 45.46
C GLU A 8 -40.97 -15.40 45.49
N LEU A 9 -40.69 -16.52 46.16
CA LEU A 9 -39.35 -17.13 46.20
C LEU A 9 -38.88 -17.58 44.81
N ILE A 10 -39.77 -18.19 44.02
CA ILE A 10 -39.48 -18.59 42.63
C ILE A 10 -39.21 -17.35 41.77
N ALA A 11 -40.01 -16.29 41.91
CA ALA A 11 -39.80 -15.04 41.17
C ALA A 11 -38.45 -14.38 41.52
N VAL A 12 -38.06 -14.38 42.80
CA VAL A 12 -36.75 -13.88 43.24
C VAL A 12 -35.61 -14.73 42.69
N LEU A 13 -35.72 -16.07 42.77
CA LEU A 13 -34.73 -16.99 42.21
C LEU A 13 -34.59 -16.82 40.68
N PHE A 14 -35.70 -16.66 39.97
CA PHE A 14 -35.71 -16.48 38.52
C PHE A 14 -35.04 -15.16 38.12
N ASN A 15 -35.33 -14.06 38.83
CA ASN A 15 -34.63 -12.79 38.63
C ASN A 15 -33.14 -12.89 38.91
N LEU A 16 -32.74 -13.65 39.94
CA LEU A 16 -31.34 -13.88 40.26
C LEU A 16 -30.62 -14.65 39.13
N CYS A 17 -31.25 -15.70 38.60
CA CYS A 17 -30.69 -16.48 37.49
C CYS A 17 -30.61 -15.70 36.17
N LEU A 18 -31.53 -14.78 35.91
CA LEU A 18 -31.50 -13.92 34.72
C LEU A 18 -30.40 -12.84 34.79
N GLY A 19 -30.05 -12.40 36.00
CA GLY A 19 -29.04 -11.35 36.22
C GLY A 19 -27.59 -11.84 36.25
N THR A 20 -27.34 -13.15 36.31
CA THR A 20 -25.98 -13.69 36.38
C THR A 20 -25.34 -13.76 35.00
N SER A 21 -24.42 -12.84 34.72
CA SER A 21 -23.50 -12.96 33.59
C SER A 21 -22.27 -13.76 34.01
N ALA A 22 -22.06 -14.93 33.40
CA ALA A 22 -20.87 -15.74 33.62
C ALA A 22 -19.82 -15.40 32.55
N SER A 23 -18.59 -15.08 32.96
CA SER A 23 -17.43 -14.99 32.08
C SER A 23 -16.57 -16.24 32.22
N THR A 24 -15.97 -16.67 31.11
CA THR A 24 -15.05 -17.81 31.06
C THR A 24 -13.60 -17.41 31.35
N HIS A 25 -13.29 -16.11 31.29
CA HIS A 25 -11.95 -15.59 31.55
C HIS A 25 -12.01 -14.39 32.49
N TRP A 26 -11.23 -14.45 33.57
CA TRP A 26 -11.13 -13.45 34.62
C TRP A 26 -9.66 -13.13 34.86
N VAL A 27 -9.36 -11.83 34.97
CA VAL A 27 -7.99 -11.36 35.21
C VAL A 27 -7.96 -10.49 36.45
N VAL A 28 -6.88 -10.63 37.22
CA VAL A 28 -6.56 -9.76 38.34
C VAL A 28 -5.83 -8.55 37.78
N THR A 29 -6.47 -7.39 37.86
CA THR A 29 -5.85 -6.11 37.49
C THR A 29 -4.77 -5.71 38.50
N GLU A 30 -3.88 -4.80 38.13
CA GLU A 30 -2.81 -4.27 38.98
C GLU A 30 -3.33 -3.70 40.31
N ASN A 31 -4.58 -3.20 40.31
CA ASN A 31 -5.27 -2.68 41.48
C ASN A 31 -5.88 -3.78 42.38
N GLY A 32 -5.58 -5.05 42.12
CA GLY A 32 -6.10 -6.22 42.85
C GLY A 32 -7.58 -6.54 42.57
N LYS A 33 -8.22 -5.85 41.61
CA LYS A 33 -9.63 -6.13 41.25
C LYS A 33 -9.69 -7.27 40.25
N ILE A 34 -10.58 -8.22 40.50
CA ILE A 34 -10.93 -9.31 39.58
C ILE A 34 -11.99 -8.79 38.60
N GLN A 35 -11.69 -8.79 37.31
CA GLN A 35 -12.61 -8.34 36.27
C GLN A 35 -12.67 -9.36 35.12
N PRO A 36 -13.82 -9.48 34.44
CA PRO A 36 -13.93 -10.34 33.26
C PRO A 36 -13.20 -9.69 32.08
N GLN A 37 -12.43 -10.49 31.32
CA GLN A 37 -11.77 -10.00 30.11
C GLN A 37 -12.39 -10.67 28.88
N LEU A 38 -13.26 -9.91 28.20
CA LEU A 38 -14.02 -10.37 27.03
C LEU A 38 -13.13 -10.51 25.78
N ASP A 39 -12.15 -9.62 25.62
CA ASP A 39 -11.20 -9.61 24.50
C ASP A 39 -9.95 -10.43 24.82
N SER A 40 -10.15 -11.67 25.28
CA SER A 40 -9.07 -12.61 25.57
C SER A 40 -9.10 -13.80 24.63
N ALA A 41 -7.92 -14.32 24.28
CA ALA A 41 -7.76 -15.59 23.57
C ALA A 41 -8.45 -16.77 24.30
N PHE A 42 -8.61 -16.64 25.62
CA PHE A 42 -9.20 -17.66 26.49
C PHE A 42 -10.72 -17.48 26.69
N HIS A 43 -11.30 -16.39 26.19
CA HIS A 43 -12.73 -16.19 26.28
C HIS A 43 -13.46 -17.13 25.32
N MET A 44 -14.36 -17.97 25.87
CA MET A 44 -15.20 -18.88 25.11
C MET A 44 -16.65 -18.39 25.03
N ARG A 45 -17.18 -18.27 23.81
CA ARG A 45 -18.60 -17.95 23.56
C ARG A 45 -19.56 -19.05 24.03
N ARG A 46 -19.12 -20.31 23.95
CA ARG A 46 -19.90 -21.49 24.37
C ARG A 46 -19.08 -22.29 25.37
N PRO A 47 -19.21 -22.02 26.68
CA PRO A 47 -18.39 -22.68 27.71
C PRO A 47 -18.63 -24.20 27.81
N TYR A 48 -19.75 -24.68 27.31
CA TYR A 48 -20.14 -26.09 27.32
C TYR A 48 -19.61 -26.89 26.12
N ASP A 49 -18.88 -26.25 25.21
CA ASP A 49 -18.30 -26.93 24.05
C ASP A 49 -16.89 -27.46 24.38
N LEU A 50 -16.81 -28.79 24.56
CA LEU A 50 -15.57 -29.47 24.91
C LEU A 50 -14.51 -29.33 23.81
N LEU A 51 -14.88 -29.37 22.52
CA LEU A 51 -13.91 -29.28 21.43
C LEU A 51 -13.26 -27.90 21.43
N SER A 52 -14.07 -26.85 21.58
CA SER A 52 -13.59 -25.47 21.71
C SER A 52 -12.63 -25.29 22.89
N LEU A 53 -12.90 -25.96 24.03
CA LEU A 53 -12.02 -25.94 25.20
C LEU A 53 -10.69 -26.64 24.93
N LEU A 54 -10.71 -27.82 24.28
CA LEU A 54 -9.49 -28.56 23.94
C LEU A 54 -8.61 -27.80 22.93
N GLU A 55 -9.22 -27.04 22.02
CA GLU A 55 -8.50 -26.21 21.04
C GLU A 55 -8.07 -24.84 21.60
N GLN A 56 -8.42 -24.51 22.84
CA GLN A 56 -8.16 -23.20 23.44
C GLN A 56 -6.66 -22.87 23.50
N GLU A 57 -5.82 -23.84 23.85
CA GLU A 57 -4.37 -23.65 23.90
C GLU A 57 -3.80 -23.38 22.52
N LYS A 58 -4.20 -24.17 21.51
CA LYS A 58 -3.76 -23.99 20.12
C LYS A 58 -4.16 -22.61 19.58
N ARG A 59 -5.38 -22.15 19.87
CA ARG A 59 -5.84 -20.81 19.48
C ARG A 59 -5.00 -19.71 20.13
N ALA A 60 -4.65 -19.85 21.40
CA ALA A 60 -3.80 -18.88 22.09
C ALA A 60 -2.39 -18.81 21.46
N GLN A 61 -1.78 -19.96 21.15
CA GLN A 61 -0.49 -20.04 20.45
C GLN A 61 -0.55 -19.43 19.05
N GLU A 62 -1.65 -19.65 18.32
CA GLU A 62 -1.83 -19.08 16.99
C GLU A 62 -1.97 -17.55 17.02
N ILE A 63 -2.70 -17.02 18.00
CA ILE A 63 -2.80 -15.56 18.20
C ILE A 63 -1.43 -14.95 18.50
N GLU A 64 -0.63 -15.60 19.35
CA GLU A 64 0.74 -15.14 19.64
C GLU A 64 1.62 -15.16 18.38
N ARG A 65 1.55 -16.23 17.58
CA ARG A 65 2.26 -16.33 16.30
C ARG A 65 1.86 -15.21 15.34
N LEU A 66 0.55 -14.98 15.18
CA LEU A 66 0.03 -13.92 14.31
C LEU A 66 0.42 -12.53 14.82
N TYR A 67 0.46 -12.33 16.13
CA TYR A 67 0.92 -11.09 16.74
C TYR A 67 2.39 -10.81 16.39
N LEU A 68 3.27 -11.80 16.54
CA LEU A 68 4.68 -11.67 16.17
C LEU A 68 4.86 -11.37 14.68
N GLU A 69 4.10 -12.05 13.82
CA GLU A 69 4.11 -11.80 12.37
C GLU A 69 3.65 -10.38 12.04
N MET A 70 2.59 -9.89 12.69
CA MET A 70 2.11 -8.51 12.52
C MET A 70 3.15 -7.49 12.97
N VAL A 71 3.83 -7.72 14.09
CA VAL A 71 4.90 -6.83 14.56
C VAL A 71 6.06 -6.79 13.55
N GLN A 72 6.48 -7.93 13.02
CA GLN A 72 7.53 -7.98 11.99
C GLN A 72 7.13 -7.23 10.73
N ARG A 73 5.91 -7.44 10.23
CA ARG A 73 5.40 -6.72 9.06
C ARG A 73 5.31 -5.22 9.31
N LYS A 74 4.91 -4.81 10.51
CA LYS A 74 4.88 -3.40 10.88
C LYS A 74 6.27 -2.78 10.79
N VAL A 75 7.30 -3.45 11.32
CA VAL A 75 8.69 -2.96 11.23
C VAL A 75 9.12 -2.80 9.78
N ALA A 76 8.85 -3.79 8.92
CA ALA A 76 9.19 -3.69 7.50
C ALA A 76 8.48 -2.50 6.81
N ILE A 77 7.21 -2.27 7.14
CA ILE A 77 6.47 -1.10 6.65
C ILE A 77 7.14 0.18 7.18
N ASP A 78 7.36 0.30 8.48
CA ASP A 78 7.99 1.49 9.09
C ASP A 78 9.37 1.79 8.46
N GLU A 79 10.16 0.76 8.10
CA GLU A 79 11.43 0.89 7.36
C GLU A 79 11.24 1.42 5.93
N GLU A 80 10.28 0.89 5.17
CA GLU A 80 9.95 1.39 3.83
C GLU A 80 9.46 2.85 3.88
N TRP A 81 8.63 3.17 4.86
CA TRP A 81 8.12 4.53 5.09
C TRP A 81 9.22 5.51 5.46
N ALA A 82 10.20 5.11 6.29
CA ALA A 82 11.36 5.94 6.59
C ALA A 82 12.18 6.26 5.32
N GLY A 83 12.29 5.30 4.40
CA GLY A 83 12.88 5.51 3.07
C GLY A 83 12.13 6.57 2.26
N LEU A 84 10.79 6.49 2.19
CA LEU A 84 9.99 7.49 1.49
C LEU A 84 10.05 8.87 2.14
N GLU A 85 9.98 8.94 3.47
CA GLU A 85 10.05 10.21 4.20
C GLU A 85 11.36 10.94 3.87
N SER A 86 12.48 10.20 3.83
CA SER A 86 13.78 10.76 3.41
C SER A 86 13.80 11.29 1.97
N ALA A 87 13.08 10.65 1.06
CA ALA A 87 12.97 11.10 -0.33
C ALA A 87 12.09 12.37 -0.43
N THR A 88 10.97 12.42 0.27
CA THR A 88 10.11 13.62 0.32
C THR A 88 10.80 14.79 1.00
N GLU A 89 11.61 14.54 2.04
CA GLU A 89 12.42 15.58 2.68
C GLU A 89 13.52 16.09 1.74
N LEU A 90 14.17 15.20 0.99
CA LEU A 90 15.16 15.58 -0.03
C LEU A 90 14.54 16.45 -1.13
N GLU A 91 13.38 16.07 -1.64
CA GLU A 91 12.64 16.83 -2.66
C GLU A 91 12.27 18.23 -2.14
N ASN A 92 11.69 18.31 -0.94
CA ASN A 92 11.38 19.58 -0.28
C ASN A 92 12.63 20.44 -0.05
N ARG A 93 13.76 19.81 0.31
CA ARG A 93 15.03 20.52 0.45
C ARG A 93 15.49 21.08 -0.88
N LEU A 94 15.40 20.31 -1.97
CA LEU A 94 15.77 20.79 -3.31
C LEU A 94 14.94 22.01 -3.71
N TYR A 95 13.61 21.96 -3.53
CA TYR A 95 12.74 23.09 -3.88
C TYR A 95 13.02 24.38 -3.09
N THR A 96 13.64 24.26 -1.91
CA THR A 96 13.94 25.42 -1.05
C THR A 96 15.38 25.91 -1.17
N THR A 97 16.32 25.07 -1.63
CA THR A 97 17.76 25.41 -1.68
C THR A 97 18.33 25.54 -3.08
N ASP A 98 17.79 24.80 -4.05
CA ASP A 98 18.30 24.81 -5.42
C ASP A 98 17.84 26.05 -6.18
N LEU A 99 18.78 26.73 -6.84
CA LEU A 99 18.54 28.00 -7.51
C LEU A 99 17.61 27.86 -8.71
N ASP A 100 17.68 26.73 -9.44
CA ASP A 100 16.87 26.48 -10.62
C ASP A 100 15.45 26.07 -10.21
N CYS A 101 15.31 25.28 -9.13
CA CYS A 101 14.00 24.99 -8.54
C CYS A 101 13.29 26.26 -8.03
N LEU A 102 14.02 27.16 -7.36
CA LEU A 102 13.48 28.45 -6.90
C LEU A 102 13.04 29.36 -8.05
N ARG A 103 13.75 29.34 -9.19
CA ARG A 103 13.36 30.07 -10.40
C ARG A 103 12.09 29.50 -11.04
N SER A 104 11.90 28.18 -10.99
CA SER A 104 10.72 27.51 -11.51
C SER A 104 9.46 27.84 -10.70
N GLY A 105 9.60 28.12 -9.40
CA GLY A 105 8.56 28.68 -8.54
C GLY A 105 7.41 27.73 -8.17
N LYS A 106 7.29 26.57 -8.84
CA LYS A 106 6.35 25.50 -8.51
C LYS A 106 7.01 24.12 -8.64
N PRO A 107 6.65 23.16 -7.77
CA PRO A 107 7.04 21.78 -7.96
C PRO A 107 6.37 21.22 -9.22
N LEU A 108 7.16 20.54 -10.06
CA LEU A 108 6.66 19.91 -11.28
C LEU A 108 5.88 18.66 -10.90
N SER A 109 4.63 18.55 -11.34
CA SER A 109 3.87 17.31 -11.23
C SER A 109 4.34 16.31 -12.28
N ASP A 110 4.23 14.99 -12.02
CA ASP A 110 4.47 13.94 -13.01
C ASP A 110 3.71 14.15 -14.32
N THR A 111 2.52 14.78 -14.26
CA THR A 111 1.73 15.13 -15.43
C THR A 111 2.28 16.33 -16.23
N ASP A 112 3.00 17.25 -15.58
CA ASP A 112 3.56 18.43 -16.26
C ASP A 112 4.79 18.06 -17.11
N LEU A 113 5.56 17.06 -16.68
CA LEU A 113 6.77 16.59 -17.37
C LEU A 113 6.47 16.11 -18.80
N TYR A 114 5.33 15.45 -19.02
CA TYR A 114 4.92 14.99 -20.34
C TYR A 114 4.45 16.13 -21.25
N THR A 115 3.90 17.20 -20.68
CA THR A 115 3.47 18.36 -21.47
C THR A 115 4.64 19.22 -21.93
N SER A 116 5.74 19.29 -21.15
CA SER A 116 6.93 20.04 -21.55
C SER A 116 7.64 19.37 -22.73
N ILE A 117 7.78 18.03 -22.73
CA ILE A 117 8.45 17.31 -23.83
C ILE A 117 7.69 17.48 -25.17
N ALA A 118 6.37 17.56 -25.14
CA ALA A 118 5.56 17.80 -26.33
C ALA A 118 5.47 19.29 -26.73
N GLY A 119 5.70 20.21 -25.79
CA GLY A 119 5.52 21.66 -25.99
C GLY A 119 6.82 22.47 -26.18
N ASP A 120 7.97 21.97 -25.72
CA ASP A 120 9.21 22.75 -25.50
C ASP A 120 9.95 23.20 -26.77
N GLY A 121 9.44 22.92 -27.97
CA GLY A 121 10.04 23.38 -29.22
C GLY A 121 9.53 24.73 -29.73
N PHE A 122 8.28 25.08 -29.45
CA PHE A 122 7.57 26.08 -30.28
C PHE A 122 7.50 27.49 -29.68
N ASP A 123 7.48 27.65 -28.35
CA ASP A 123 7.29 28.95 -27.69
C ASP A 123 8.59 29.54 -27.10
N ARG A 124 9.76 29.03 -27.46
CA ARG A 124 11.05 29.55 -26.98
C ARG A 124 11.38 30.87 -27.68
N GLU A 125 11.25 31.98 -26.95
CA GLU A 125 11.54 33.33 -27.43
C GLU A 125 13.00 33.42 -27.94
N GLY A 126 13.17 33.72 -29.23
CA GLY A 126 14.47 33.80 -29.91
C GLY A 126 14.88 32.57 -30.73
N ILE A 127 14.03 31.55 -30.84
CA ILE A 127 14.23 30.41 -31.75
C ILE A 127 13.25 30.55 -32.92
N ASP A 128 13.74 31.03 -34.06
CA ASP A 128 12.97 30.99 -35.31
C ASP A 128 13.13 29.60 -35.96
N LEU A 129 12.07 28.78 -35.90
CA LEU A 129 12.08 27.46 -36.53
C LEU A 129 12.31 27.55 -38.04
N ASP A 130 11.89 28.64 -38.69
CA ASP A 130 12.10 28.83 -40.13
C ASP A 130 13.58 29.06 -40.48
N GLU A 131 14.41 29.45 -39.51
CA GLU A 131 15.86 29.60 -39.66
C GLU A 131 16.61 28.28 -39.39
N LEU A 132 16.04 27.40 -38.56
CA LEU A 132 16.62 26.10 -38.20
C LEU A 132 16.22 24.96 -39.14
N VAL A 133 15.10 25.08 -39.85
CA VAL A 133 14.67 24.13 -40.87
C VAL A 133 15.31 24.52 -42.21
N PRO A 134 16.21 23.69 -42.78
CA PRO A 134 16.77 23.98 -44.09
C PRO A 134 15.66 24.06 -45.14
N ARG A 135 15.35 25.28 -45.62
CA ARG A 135 14.33 25.51 -46.66
C ARG A 135 14.65 24.84 -47.99
N GLU A 136 15.90 24.48 -48.20
CA GLU A 136 16.35 23.79 -49.39
C GLU A 136 16.85 22.40 -49.04
N VAL A 137 16.01 21.40 -49.36
CA VAL A 137 16.44 20.02 -49.44
C VAL A 137 17.39 19.91 -50.65
N PRO A 138 18.67 19.52 -50.49
CA PRO A 138 19.60 19.45 -51.60
C PRO A 138 19.04 18.53 -52.70
N LYS A 139 19.04 19.00 -53.95
CA LYS A 139 18.59 18.23 -55.11
C LYS A 139 19.42 16.94 -55.22
N GLY A 140 18.88 15.83 -54.72
CA GLY A 140 19.57 14.55 -54.61
C GLY A 140 19.25 13.78 -53.33
N THR A 141 18.49 14.34 -52.38
CA THR A 141 17.98 13.56 -51.25
C THR A 141 17.03 12.47 -51.75
N PRO A 142 17.25 11.19 -51.39
CA PRO A 142 16.34 10.11 -51.75
C PRO A 142 14.95 10.37 -51.13
N GLU A 143 13.91 10.03 -51.88
CA GLU A 143 12.49 10.21 -51.50
C GLU A 143 12.09 9.31 -50.32
N GLU A 144 12.92 8.31 -50.01
CA GLU A 144 12.76 7.36 -48.93
C GLU A 144 14.04 7.32 -48.09
N PRO A 145 13.97 7.43 -46.76
CA PRO A 145 15.15 7.32 -45.90
C PRO A 145 15.74 5.91 -46.00
N ASP A 146 17.06 5.81 -46.09
CA ASP A 146 17.76 4.52 -46.10
C ASP A 146 17.70 3.87 -44.71
N CYS A 147 16.59 3.20 -44.43
CA CYS A 147 16.36 2.47 -43.18
C CYS A 147 17.27 1.25 -43.01
N GLY A 148 18.05 0.87 -44.05
CA GLY A 148 18.95 -0.28 -44.01
C GLY A 148 20.16 -0.11 -43.09
N LEU A 149 20.52 1.13 -42.73
CA LEU A 149 21.65 1.40 -41.82
C LEU A 149 21.27 1.35 -40.34
N LEU A 150 19.97 1.35 -40.04
CA LEU A 150 19.43 1.32 -38.68
C LEU A 150 18.86 -0.07 -38.34
N ASP A 151 19.57 -1.14 -38.71
CA ASP A 151 19.43 -2.43 -38.00
C ASP A 151 20.14 -2.33 -36.64
N LEU A 152 19.80 -1.30 -35.85
CA LEU A 152 20.10 -1.31 -34.44
C LEU A 152 19.14 -2.32 -33.85
N GLY A 153 19.67 -3.49 -33.50
CA GLY A 153 18.96 -4.52 -32.78
C GLY A 153 18.27 -3.92 -31.56
N PHE A 154 17.02 -3.49 -31.74
CA PHE A 154 16.20 -2.99 -30.68
C PHE A 154 16.11 -4.12 -29.66
N THR A 155 16.65 -3.86 -28.48
CA THR A 155 16.52 -4.79 -27.36
C THR A 155 16.08 -3.96 -26.18
N MET A 156 14.92 -4.27 -25.62
CA MET A 156 14.37 -3.62 -24.40
C MET A 156 15.35 -3.61 -23.21
N ARG A 157 16.46 -4.34 -23.28
CA ARG A 157 17.55 -4.38 -22.30
C ARG A 157 18.46 -3.14 -22.29
N THR A 158 18.45 -2.31 -23.33
CA THR A 158 19.30 -1.10 -23.38
C THR A 158 18.74 0.06 -22.57
N PHE A 159 17.51 -0.04 -22.07
CA PHE A 159 16.87 0.98 -21.24
C PHE A 159 16.85 0.54 -19.76
N PRO A 160 17.77 1.02 -18.92
CA PRO A 160 17.89 0.57 -17.53
C PRO A 160 16.66 0.96 -16.66
N HIS A 161 15.84 1.90 -17.12
CA HIS A 161 14.61 2.34 -16.43
C HIS A 161 13.37 1.51 -16.80
N LEU A 162 13.41 0.72 -17.88
CA LEU A 162 12.37 -0.24 -18.19
C LEU A 162 12.73 -1.55 -17.47
N GLN A 163 12.13 -1.79 -16.30
CA GLN A 163 12.17 -3.11 -15.69
C GLN A 163 11.49 -4.09 -16.64
N VAL A 164 12.30 -4.88 -17.35
CA VAL A 164 11.83 -5.90 -18.28
C VAL A 164 11.13 -6.98 -17.47
N LEU A 165 9.81 -6.86 -17.32
CA LEU A 165 8.96 -7.99 -17.02
C LEU A 165 9.13 -8.98 -18.19
N SER A 166 9.47 -10.23 -17.87
CA SER A 166 9.73 -11.28 -18.85
C SER A 166 8.43 -11.70 -19.55
N TRP A 167 7.97 -10.87 -20.48
CA TRP A 167 6.87 -11.23 -21.37
C TRP A 167 7.45 -11.86 -22.63
N ASN A 168 7.08 -13.12 -22.86
CA ASN A 168 7.43 -13.87 -24.07
C ASN A 168 6.58 -13.34 -25.23
N LEU A 169 7.04 -12.25 -25.85
CA LEU A 169 6.39 -11.63 -27.00
C LEU A 169 6.89 -12.31 -28.29
N THR A 170 6.40 -13.51 -28.57
CA THR A 170 6.38 -14.04 -29.94
C THR A 170 5.16 -13.46 -30.63
N ILE A 171 5.33 -12.31 -31.29
CA ILE A 171 4.37 -11.79 -32.24
C ILE A 171 4.90 -12.18 -33.62
N GLU A 172 4.18 -13.04 -34.32
CA GLU A 172 4.46 -13.33 -35.73
C GLU A 172 4.22 -12.06 -36.55
N PRO A 173 5.08 -11.76 -37.53
CA PRO A 173 4.91 -10.57 -38.36
C PRO A 173 3.66 -10.76 -39.22
N GLU A 174 2.70 -9.83 -39.12
CA GLU A 174 1.64 -9.71 -40.13
C GLU A 174 2.30 -9.35 -41.46
N GLU A 175 2.19 -10.25 -42.43
CA GLU A 175 2.61 -10.04 -43.82
C GLU A 175 1.78 -8.90 -44.44
N LEU A 176 2.48 -7.89 -44.97
CA LEU A 176 1.93 -6.90 -45.88
C LEU A 176 2.60 -7.04 -47.25
#